data_AF-A0A7V9PFU6-F1
#
_entry.id   AF-A0A7V9PFU6-F1
#
_cell.length_a   1.000
_cell.length_b   1.000
_cell.length_c   1.000
_cell.angle_alpha   90.00
_cell.angle_beta   90.00
_cell.angle_gamma   90.00
#
_symmetry.space_group_name_H-M   'P 1'
#
loop_
_entity.id
_entity.type
_entity.pdbx_description
1 polymer ?
#
loop_
_entity_poly.entity_id
_entity_poly.type
_entity_poly.pdbx_seq_one_letter_code
_entity_poly.pdbx_strand_id
1 'polypeptide(L)' 'MTAVPVVAVSDLAVPSYDSLSASQVVPRLSGLTAAELEAVRTYEAANRGRKTILNRVAQLQAR' A
#
# COMPACT_ATOMS: atom_id res chain seq x y z
N MET A 1 5.75 24.70 -1.65
CA MET A 1 4.68 24.03 -0.89
C MET A 1 4.17 22.86 -1.72
N THR A 2 4.84 21.72 -1.67
CA THR A 2 4.44 20.53 -2.42
C THR A 2 3.34 19.83 -1.62
N ALA A 3 2.11 19.85 -2.13
CA ALA A 3 1.02 19.07 -1.56
C ALA A 3 1.42 17.59 -1.61
N VAL A 4 1.55 16.96 -0.45
CA VAL A 4 1.73 15.51 -0.39
C VAL A 4 0.43 14.92 -0.96
N PRO A 5 0.48 14.11 -2.03
CA PRO A 5 -0.73 13.53 -2.58
C PRO A 5 -1.42 12.71 -1.48
N VAL A 6 -2.64 13.11 -1.13
CA VAL A 6 -3.48 12.39 -0.18
C VAL A 6 -4.10 11.20 -0.91
N VAL A 7 -3.38 10.08 -0.95
CA VAL A 7 -3.94 8.82 -1.46
C VAL A 7 -5.10 8.45 -0.54
N ALA A 8 -6.32 8.32 -1.07
CA ALA A 8 -7.46 7.82 -0.30
C ALA A 8 -7.56 6.30 -0.43
N VAL A 9 -8.25 5.67 0.52
CA VAL A 9 -8.43 4.21 0.52
C VAL A 9 -9.17 3.71 -0.73
N SER A 10 -9.99 4.56 -1.35
CA SER A 10 -10.69 4.30 -2.61
C SER A 10 -9.80 4.28 -3.84
N ASP A 11 -8.62 4.91 -3.77
CA ASP A 11 -7.64 4.94 -4.87
C ASP A 11 -6.74 3.70 -4.88
N LEU A 12 -6.78 2.89 -3.83
CA LEU A 12 -5.98 1.67 -3.75
C LEU A 12 -6.59 0.58 -4.63
N ALA A 13 -5.74 -0.10 -5.41
CA ALA A 13 -6.08 -1.30 -6.17
C ALA A 13 -6.35 -2.54 -5.29
N VAL A 14 -6.64 -2.34 -4.00
CA VAL A 14 -6.94 -3.38 -3.02
C VAL A 14 -8.30 -3.06 -2.38
N PRO A 15 -9.37 -3.77 -2.78
CA PRO A 15 -10.70 -3.55 -2.25
C PRO A 15 -10.78 -3.73 -0.73
N SER A 16 -11.55 -2.87 -0.06
CA SER A 16 -11.80 -2.92 1.39
C SER A 16 -10.52 -2.95 2.24
N TYR A 17 -9.46 -2.29 1.78
CA TYR A 17 -8.13 -2.33 2.37
C TYR A 17 -8.09 -2.13 3.90
N ASP A 18 -8.83 -1.16 4.42
CA ASP A 18 -8.89 -0.85 5.86
C ASP A 18 -9.51 -1.96 6.71
N SER A 19 -10.34 -2.81 6.11
CA SER A 19 -10.97 -3.96 6.77
C SER A 19 -10.09 -5.20 6.75
N LEU A 20 -9.00 -5.21 5.96
CA LEU A 20 -8.11 -6.36 5.83
C LEU A 20 -7.00 -6.34 6.87
N SER A 21 -6.64 -7.52 7.37
CA SER A 21 -5.41 -7.74 8.14
C SER A 21 -4.18 -7.73 7.22
N ALA A 22 -2.98 -7.53 7.80
CA ALA A 22 -1.73 -7.53 7.02
C ALA A 22 -1.54 -8.86 6.25
N SER A 23 -1.84 -10.00 6.88
CA SER A 23 -1.76 -11.32 6.24
C SER A 23 -2.72 -11.49 5.06
N GLN A 24 -3.85 -10.79 5.06
CA GLN A 24 -4.77 -10.75 3.92
C GLN A 24 -4.28 -9.79 2.83
N VAL A 25 -3.65 -8.66 3.17
CA VAL A 25 -3.15 -7.69 2.18
C VAL A 25 -1.92 -8.22 1.43
N VAL A 26 -0.96 -8.83 2.13
CA VAL A 26 0.35 -9.24 1.57
C VAL A 26 0.27 -10.07 0.28
N PRO A 27 -0.60 -11.10 0.16
CA PRO A 27 -0.75 -11.86 -1.08
C PRO A 27 -1.21 -11.00 -2.27
N ARG A 28 -2.08 -10.03 -2.03
CA ARG A 28 -2.67 -9.16 -3.07
C ARG A 28 -1.64 -8.18 -3.65
N LEU A 29 -0.66 -7.76 -2.85
CA LEU A 29 0.41 -6.84 -3.30
C LEU A 29 1.24 -7.40 -4.46
N SER A 30 1.37 -8.72 -4.57
CA SER A 30 2.23 -9.33 -5.59
C SER A 30 1.67 -9.21 -7.01
N GLY A 31 0.38 -8.88 -7.16
CA GLY A 31 -0.27 -8.65 -8.46
C GLY A 31 -0.35 -7.17 -8.86
N LEU A 32 0.16 -6.26 -8.02
CA LEU A 32 0.10 -4.82 -8.26
C LEU A 32 1.29 -4.34 -9.09
N THR A 33 1.04 -3.30 -9.88
CA THR A 33 2.05 -2.54 -10.60
C THR A 33 2.89 -1.68 -9.66
N ALA A 34 4.04 -1.17 -10.14
CA ALA A 34 4.91 -0.30 -9.35
C ALA A 34 4.21 0.97 -8.84
N ALA A 35 3.30 1.56 -9.64
CA ALA A 35 2.53 2.74 -9.27
C ALA A 35 1.47 2.43 -8.19
N GLU A 36 0.77 1.30 -8.31
CA GLU A 36 -0.20 0.85 -7.30
C GLU A 36 0.48 0.47 -5.98
N LEU A 37 1.67 -0.14 -6.05
CA LEU A 37 2.51 -0.41 -4.89
C LEU A 37 2.94 0.88 -4.19
N GLU A 38 3.29 1.93 -4.94
CA GLU A 38 3.56 3.25 -4.39
C GLU A 38 2.34 3.76 -3.63
N ALA A 39 1.16 3.79 -4.26
CA ALA A 39 -0.06 4.29 -3.64
C ALA A 39 -0.36 3.57 -2.31
N VAL A 40 -0.19 2.25 -2.26
CA VAL A 40 -0.32 1.46 -1.02
C VAL A 40 0.74 1.85 0.01
N ARG A 41 2.00 2.07 -0.39
CA ARG A 41 3.06 2.52 0.52
C ARG A 41 2.75 3.88 1.12
N THR A 42 2.40 4.85 0.29
CA THR A 42 2.06 6.22 0.73
C THR A 42 0.87 6.20 1.68
N TYR A 43 -0.19 5.49 1.31
CA TYR A 43 -1.38 5.34 2.16
C TYR A 43 -1.05 4.66 3.49
N GLU A 44 -0.37 3.52 3.47
CA GLU A 44 -0.07 2.77 4.70
C GLU A 44 0.88 3.55 5.62
N ALA A 45 1.87 4.25 5.08
CA ALA A 45 2.82 5.06 5.85
C ALA A 45 2.14 6.27 6.51
N ALA A 46 1.14 6.86 5.87
CA ALA A 46 0.36 7.97 6.41
C ALA A 46 -0.73 7.52 7.39
N ASN A 47 -1.17 6.26 7.33
CA ASN A 47 -2.27 5.73 8.13
C ASN A 47 -1.77 4.80 9.25
N ARG A 48 -2.04 3.49 9.18
CA ARG A 48 -1.73 2.56 10.27
C ARG A 48 -0.25 2.19 10.41
N GLY A 49 0.58 2.47 9.40
CA GLY A 49 2.02 2.22 9.45
C GLY A 49 2.42 0.76 9.64
N ARG A 50 1.64 -0.21 9.11
CA ARG A 50 1.93 -1.65 9.33
C ARG A 50 3.22 -2.06 8.62
N LYS A 51 4.26 -2.33 9.43
CA LYS A 51 5.60 -2.72 8.95
C LYS A 51 5.60 -3.90 7.98
N THR A 52 4.76 -4.91 8.22
CA THR A 52 4.67 -6.09 7.33
C THR A 52 4.29 -5.71 5.90
N ILE A 53 3.36 -4.75 5.75
CA ILE A 53 2.91 -4.27 4.45
C ILE A 53 4.00 -3.43 3.80
N LEU A 54 4.53 -2.44 4.53
CA LEU A 54 5.59 -1.56 4.03
C LEU A 54 6.82 -2.33 3.56
N ASN A 55 7.26 -3.32 4.36
CA ASN A 55 8.39 -4.17 4.00
C ASN A 55 8.10 -5.01 2.75
N ARG A 56 6.89 -5.55 2.63
CA ARG A 56 6.50 -6.34 1.46
C ARG A 56 6.47 -5.48 0.19
N VAL A 57 5.93 -4.27 0.28
CA VAL A 57 5.94 -3.31 -0.84
C VAL A 57 7.36 -2.99 -1.26
N ALA A 58 8.24 -2.65 -0.31
CA ALA A 58 9.65 -2.35 -0.60
C ALA A 58 10.36 -3.52 -1.31
N GLN A 59 10.12 -4.76 -0.88
CA GLN A 59 10.66 -5.95 -1.54
C GLN A 59 10.17 -6.12 -2.98
N LEU A 60 8.89 -5.82 -3.25
CA LEU A 60 8.31 -5.94 -4.59
C LEU A 60 8.80 -4.83 -5.52
N GLN A 61 9.06 -3.63 -5.00
CA GLN A 61 9.59 -2.50 -5.78
C GLN A 61 11.09 -2.62 -6.08
N ALA A 62 11.83 -3.41 -5.30
CA ALA A 62 13.26 -3.64 -5.50
C ALA A 62 13.58 -4.80 -6.47
N ARG A 63 12.56 -5.44 -7.02
CA ARG A 63 12.69 -6.50 -8.04
C ARG A 63 12.71 -5.90 -9.43
#